data_AF-A0A401P8Q1-F1
#
_entry.id   AF-A0A401P8Q1-F1
#
_cell.length_a   1.000
_cell.length_b   1.000
_cell.length_c   1.000
_cell.angle_alpha   90.00
_cell.angle_beta   90.00
_cell.angle_gamma   90.00
#
_symmetry.space_group_name_H-M   'P 1'
#
loop_
_entity.id
_entity.type
_entity.pdbx_description
1 polymer ?
#
loop_
_entity_poly.entity_id
_entity_poly.type
_entity_poly.pdbx_seq_one_letter_code
_entity_poly.pdbx_strand_id
1 'polypeptide(L)'
;MNSKRRDAQRLLPAERPGQSSKRSRLPAACCPSRLKDLSGAESCGRSSPALPTWMRLYFYGMHGITLDVLLSSAQRFVQTSEPKMLGFSSPYRGVVHSLSHFALEKLYLHRRNLPGRPLVFHLLLYPSVYVSLHTLVGMVAPGWEPGSPLLALLLHYLLALYHSQLFLKRFLRLQCECSGRASLHPHRLCSPQQGLPDSLRFLFYGMHGFLDEIFFTSIFNLVEKWDRTLLGHTSLWSFLMYGSCSFVVEKLYFHLHYRWGWDTWRRLPVYILFIYTWELTWGLGLRHYGACSWDYSHYPLNFMGLVTLMYLPGWILLSYYQDVLSNVLLRVHYAKSKNSKTICTNGKNRTS
;
A
#
# COMPACT_ATOMS: atom_id res chain seq x y z
N MET A 1 -84.65 7.83 -6.49
CA MET A 1 -83.19 7.85 -6.21
C MET A 1 -82.73 6.45 -5.82
N ASN A 2 -81.86 5.90 -6.67
CA ASN A 2 -80.78 4.92 -6.47
C ASN A 2 -81.00 3.78 -5.43
N SER A 3 -81.33 2.56 -5.88
CA SER A 3 -80.48 1.52 -6.53
C SER A 3 -79.91 0.56 -5.48
N LYS A 4 -80.69 -0.44 -5.02
CA LYS A 4 -80.74 -1.85 -5.49
C LYS A 4 -79.36 -2.54 -5.48
N ARG A 5 -79.07 -3.49 -4.56
CA ARG A 5 -79.45 -4.93 -4.58
C ARG A 5 -79.20 -5.55 -5.96
N ARG A 6 -78.52 -6.69 -6.14
CA ARG A 6 -78.68 -7.94 -5.39
C ARG A 6 -77.66 -8.99 -5.85
N ASP A 7 -77.44 -9.94 -4.96
CA ASP A 7 -76.89 -11.29 -5.04
C ASP A 7 -77.10 -12.06 -6.36
N ALA A 8 -76.18 -12.98 -6.70
CA ALA A 8 -76.35 -14.43 -6.46
C ALA A 8 -75.45 -15.33 -7.35
N GLN A 9 -74.78 -16.27 -6.69
CA GLN A 9 -74.60 -17.71 -7.00
C GLN A 9 -74.11 -18.25 -8.37
N ARG A 10 -73.13 -19.17 -8.22
CA ARG A 10 -73.00 -20.54 -8.81
C ARG A 10 -72.30 -20.76 -10.16
N LEU A 11 -71.27 -21.62 -10.05
CA LEU A 11 -70.90 -22.81 -10.85
C LEU A 11 -70.24 -22.65 -12.26
N LEU A 12 -69.04 -23.29 -12.36
CA LEU A 12 -68.35 -24.04 -13.46
C LEU A 12 -69.07 -24.18 -14.82
N PRO A 13 -68.42 -24.42 -16.02
CA PRO A 13 -67.27 -25.31 -16.28
C PRO A 13 -66.41 -25.04 -17.57
N ALA A 14 -65.56 -26.03 -17.92
CA ALA A 14 -65.31 -26.59 -19.28
C ALA A 14 -64.13 -26.13 -20.20
N GLU A 15 -63.27 -27.13 -20.47
CA GLU A 15 -62.69 -27.60 -21.75
C GLU A 15 -61.81 -26.74 -22.70
N ARG A 16 -60.58 -27.28 -22.91
CA ARG A 16 -59.65 -27.46 -24.07
C ARG A 16 -60.12 -27.06 -25.50
N PRO A 17 -59.30 -27.13 -26.60
CA PRO A 17 -57.83 -27.24 -26.83
C PRO A 17 -57.28 -26.30 -27.97
N GLY A 18 -55.98 -26.41 -28.31
CA GLY A 18 -55.44 -26.23 -29.68
C GLY A 18 -54.95 -24.82 -30.06
N GLN A 19 -53.64 -24.56 -30.14
CA GLN A 19 -52.69 -24.82 -31.23
C GLN A 19 -52.40 -23.61 -32.15
N SER A 20 -51.11 -23.24 -32.14
CA SER A 20 -50.31 -22.67 -33.24
C SER A 20 -50.48 -21.19 -33.63
N SER A 21 -49.38 -20.43 -33.52
CA SER A 21 -48.72 -19.82 -34.70
C SER A 21 -47.43 -19.09 -34.28
N LYS A 22 -46.34 -19.38 -34.98
CA LYS A 22 -45.03 -18.72 -34.87
C LYS A 22 -45.03 -17.41 -35.65
N ARG A 23 -44.42 -16.33 -35.13
CA ARG A 23 -43.74 -15.31 -35.96
C ARG A 23 -42.69 -14.52 -35.17
N SER A 24 -41.82 -13.86 -35.91
CA SER A 24 -40.38 -13.71 -35.71
C SER A 24 -39.91 -12.25 -35.73
N ARG A 25 -38.79 -11.96 -35.03
CA ARG A 25 -37.72 -10.94 -35.25
C ARG A 25 -38.00 -9.42 -35.06
N LEU A 26 -37.30 -8.84 -34.06
CA LEU A 26 -36.35 -7.67 -34.00
C LEU A 26 -36.65 -6.36 -34.79
N PRO A 27 -35.95 -5.21 -34.55
CA PRO A 27 -35.30 -4.63 -33.35
C PRO A 27 -35.71 -3.14 -33.12
N ALA A 28 -35.34 -2.52 -31.99
CA ALA A 28 -35.30 -1.05 -31.88
C ALA A 28 -33.98 -0.60 -31.24
N ALA A 29 -33.29 0.30 -31.94
CA ALA A 29 -31.92 0.72 -31.72
C ALA A 29 -31.80 2.00 -30.88
N CYS A 30 -30.62 2.13 -30.25
CA CYS A 30 -29.83 3.34 -29.93
C CYS A 30 -30.41 4.52 -29.12
N CYS A 31 -30.00 4.56 -27.83
CA CYS A 31 -29.14 5.58 -27.14
C CYS A 31 -29.50 7.10 -27.14
N PRO A 32 -28.93 7.96 -26.24
CA PRO A 32 -27.90 7.75 -25.20
C PRO A 32 -28.10 8.45 -23.82
N SER A 33 -27.21 8.10 -22.88
CA SER A 33 -26.60 8.95 -21.84
C SER A 33 -27.40 9.41 -20.60
N ARG A 34 -27.08 8.81 -19.44
CA ARG A 34 -26.78 9.59 -18.23
C ARG A 34 -25.74 8.88 -17.38
N LEU A 35 -24.56 9.49 -17.33
CA LEU A 35 -23.47 9.24 -16.38
C LEU A 35 -24.01 8.90 -14.98
N LYS A 36 -23.68 7.72 -14.47
CA LYS A 36 -23.64 7.43 -13.03
C LYS A 36 -22.53 6.40 -12.77
N ASP A 37 -21.37 6.97 -12.50
CA ASP A 37 -20.50 6.65 -11.37
C ASP A 37 -20.02 5.19 -11.21
N LEU A 38 -18.84 4.96 -11.78
CA LEU A 38 -17.62 4.45 -11.14
C LEU A 38 -17.77 4.01 -9.66
N SER A 39 -18.37 2.85 -9.44
CA SER A 39 -18.18 2.06 -8.23
C SER A 39 -18.33 0.61 -8.61
N GLY A 40 -17.20 -0.05 -8.88
CA GLY A 40 -17.15 -1.48 -9.10
C GLY A 40 -17.63 -2.20 -7.84
N ALA A 41 -18.89 -2.60 -7.82
CA ALA A 41 -19.41 -3.54 -6.85
C ALA A 41 -18.77 -4.90 -7.11
N GLU A 42 -17.72 -5.23 -6.35
CA GLU A 42 -17.15 -6.57 -6.32
C GLU A 42 -18.19 -7.53 -5.71
N SER A 43 -18.82 -8.35 -6.56
CA SER A 43 -19.73 -9.41 -6.11
C SER A 43 -18.96 -10.45 -5.31
N CYS A 44 -19.39 -10.67 -4.07
CA CYS A 44 -18.79 -11.59 -3.12
C CYS A 44 -18.94 -13.06 -3.58
N GLY A 45 -17.86 -13.63 -4.11
CA GLY A 45 -17.64 -15.07 -4.26
C GLY A 45 -16.43 -15.49 -3.43
N ARG A 46 -16.53 -16.63 -2.72
CA ARG A 46 -15.57 -17.19 -1.76
C ARG A 46 -14.13 -17.36 -2.32
N SER A 47 -13.40 -16.26 -2.39
CA SER A 47 -11.95 -16.19 -2.50
C SER A 47 -11.52 -15.00 -1.66
N SER A 48 -10.57 -15.19 -0.74
CA SER A 48 -10.08 -14.10 0.12
C SER A 48 -9.75 -12.87 -0.73
N PRO A 49 -10.20 -11.66 -0.36
CA PRO A 49 -10.08 -10.51 -1.26
C PRO A 49 -8.61 -10.17 -1.47
N ALA A 50 -8.24 -10.00 -2.75
CA ALA A 50 -6.96 -9.38 -3.10
C ALA A 50 -6.91 -7.95 -2.51
N LEU A 51 -5.71 -7.37 -2.38
CA LEU A 51 -5.60 -5.98 -1.92
C LEU A 51 -6.42 -5.05 -2.82
N PRO A 52 -7.19 -4.11 -2.23
CA PRO A 52 -7.86 -3.06 -2.98
C PRO A 52 -6.88 -2.27 -3.86
N THR A 53 -7.38 -1.77 -5.00
CA THR A 53 -6.56 -1.04 -5.98
C THR A 53 -5.82 0.15 -5.37
N TRP A 54 -6.47 0.94 -4.50
CA TRP A 54 -5.85 2.10 -3.85
C TRP A 54 -4.65 1.70 -2.97
N MET A 55 -4.76 0.59 -2.23
CA MET A 55 -3.66 0.06 -1.42
C MET A 55 -2.50 -0.35 -2.34
N ARG A 56 -2.80 -1.06 -3.43
CA ARG A 56 -1.76 -1.49 -4.38
C ARG A 56 -1.01 -0.29 -4.95
N LEU A 57 -1.74 0.73 -5.41
CA LEU A 57 -1.16 1.98 -5.90
C LEU A 57 -0.27 2.64 -4.84
N TYR A 58 -0.74 2.74 -3.60
CA TYR A 58 0.04 3.30 -2.50
C TYR A 58 1.35 2.50 -2.26
N PHE A 59 1.27 1.18 -2.16
CA PHE A 59 2.46 0.32 -1.99
C PHE A 59 3.45 0.45 -3.14
N TYR A 60 2.95 0.56 -4.38
CA TYR A 60 3.78 0.75 -5.55
C TYR A 60 4.49 2.09 -5.60
N GLY A 61 3.79 3.18 -5.26
CA GLY A 61 4.40 4.51 -5.18
C GLY A 61 5.45 4.59 -4.08
N MET A 62 5.13 4.07 -2.90
CA MET A 62 6.06 3.98 -1.77
C MET A 62 7.29 3.13 -2.11
N HIS A 63 7.11 1.99 -2.77
CA HIS A 63 8.23 1.15 -3.19
C HIS A 63 9.13 1.83 -4.23
N GLY A 64 8.55 2.51 -5.22
CA GLY A 64 9.30 3.28 -6.21
C GLY A 64 10.11 4.42 -5.61
N ILE A 65 9.51 5.20 -4.70
CA ILE A 65 10.21 6.25 -3.94
C ILE A 65 11.38 5.65 -3.13
N THR A 66 11.16 4.51 -2.49
CA THR A 66 12.22 3.80 -1.75
C THR A 66 13.39 3.45 -2.67
N LEU A 67 13.12 2.94 -3.87
CA LEU A 67 14.16 2.61 -4.84
C LEU A 67 14.90 3.85 -5.33
N ASP A 68 14.19 4.96 -5.60
CA ASP A 68 14.81 6.23 -5.95
C ASP A 68 15.78 6.71 -4.87
N VAL A 69 15.36 6.69 -3.61
CA VAL A 69 16.17 7.12 -2.46
C VAL A 69 17.39 6.22 -2.29
N LEU A 70 17.23 4.90 -2.38
CA LEU A 70 18.33 3.94 -2.26
C LEU A 70 19.37 4.13 -3.36
N LEU A 71 18.93 4.26 -4.62
CA LEU A 71 19.82 4.39 -5.77
C LEU A 71 20.55 5.74 -5.77
N SER A 72 19.82 6.83 -5.53
CA SER A 72 20.40 8.17 -5.45
C SER A 72 21.39 8.31 -4.29
N SER A 73 21.06 7.77 -3.13
CA SER A 73 21.94 7.78 -1.97
C SER A 73 23.19 6.92 -2.19
N ALA A 74 23.05 5.71 -2.76
CA ALA A 74 24.18 4.85 -3.04
C ALA A 74 25.16 5.48 -4.03
N GLN A 75 24.67 6.10 -5.11
CA GLN A 75 25.54 6.80 -6.05
C GLN A 75 26.25 7.99 -5.39
N ARG A 76 25.51 8.81 -4.63
CA ARG A 76 26.09 9.95 -3.93
C ARG A 76 27.16 9.49 -2.93
N PHE A 77 26.89 8.45 -2.16
CA PHE A 77 27.84 7.88 -1.21
C PHE A 77 29.13 7.38 -1.88
N VAL A 78 29.01 6.70 -3.03
CA VAL A 78 30.18 6.27 -3.81
C VAL A 78 31.02 7.46 -4.31
N GLN A 79 30.39 8.59 -4.59
CA GLN A 79 31.07 9.79 -5.10
C GLN A 79 31.67 10.67 -3.99
N THR A 80 30.93 10.89 -2.90
CA THR A 80 31.28 11.89 -1.88
C THR A 80 31.71 11.29 -0.54
N SER A 81 31.47 9.99 -0.31
CA SER A 81 31.67 9.32 0.99
C SER A 81 31.02 10.04 2.18
N GLU A 82 29.95 10.81 1.93
CA GLU A 82 29.25 11.57 2.98
C GLU A 82 28.47 10.63 3.91
N PRO A 83 28.71 10.66 5.23
CA PRO A 83 28.08 9.74 6.19
C PRO A 83 26.56 9.94 6.34
N LYS A 84 26.04 11.09 5.88
CA LYS A 84 24.60 11.42 5.89
C LYS A 84 23.79 10.58 4.90
N MET A 85 24.42 10.01 3.87
CA MET A 85 23.79 9.13 2.87
C MET A 85 22.44 9.68 2.36
N LEU A 86 22.46 10.92 1.86
CA LEU A 86 21.26 11.60 1.38
C LEU A 86 20.80 11.05 0.03
N GLY A 87 19.53 10.67 -0.03
CA GLY A 87 18.81 10.33 -1.26
C GLY A 87 17.73 11.37 -1.58
N PHE A 88 17.16 11.25 -2.78
CA PHE A 88 16.11 12.14 -3.26
C PHE A 88 15.05 11.40 -4.07
N SER A 89 13.83 11.93 -4.02
CA SER A 89 12.72 11.57 -4.91
C SER A 89 11.72 12.73 -4.92
N SER A 90 10.57 12.55 -5.55
CA SER A 90 9.50 13.55 -5.50
C SER A 90 8.13 12.90 -5.40
N PRO A 91 7.13 13.58 -4.82
CA PRO A 91 5.74 13.12 -4.81
C PRO A 91 5.22 12.76 -6.21
N TYR A 92 5.60 13.55 -7.23
CA TYR A 92 5.25 13.30 -8.63
C TYR A 92 5.83 11.98 -9.14
N ARG A 93 7.13 11.70 -8.88
CA ARG A 93 7.74 10.41 -9.23
C ARG A 93 7.06 9.25 -8.51
N GLY A 94 6.63 9.44 -7.26
CA GLY A 94 5.81 8.47 -6.54
C GLY A 94 4.51 8.08 -7.26
N VAL A 95 3.79 9.06 -7.83
CA VAL A 95 2.59 8.79 -8.64
C VAL A 95 2.95 8.03 -9.92
N VAL A 96 4.00 8.44 -10.62
CA VAL A 96 4.45 7.78 -11.85
C VAL A 96 4.89 6.34 -11.58
N HIS A 97 5.61 6.08 -10.50
CA HIS A 97 5.97 4.74 -10.03
C HIS A 97 4.73 3.91 -9.71
N SER A 98 3.76 4.50 -9.01
CA SER A 98 2.49 3.85 -8.68
C SER A 98 1.78 3.30 -9.91
N LEU A 99 1.62 4.15 -10.94
CA LEU A 99 0.99 3.79 -12.20
C LEU A 99 1.81 2.78 -13.00
N SER A 100 3.13 2.96 -13.03
CA SER A 100 4.05 2.12 -13.79
C SER A 100 4.07 0.69 -13.25
N HIS A 101 4.24 0.54 -11.93
CA HIS A 101 4.23 -0.77 -11.29
C HIS A 101 2.83 -1.42 -11.33
N PHE A 102 1.75 -0.63 -11.29
CA PHE A 102 0.40 -1.16 -11.49
C PHE A 102 0.20 -1.71 -12.90
N ALA A 103 0.68 -1.02 -13.95
CA ALA A 103 0.65 -1.51 -15.32
C ALA A 103 1.49 -2.79 -15.49
N LEU A 104 2.69 -2.81 -14.91
CA LEU A 104 3.56 -3.98 -14.87
C LEU A 104 2.93 -5.17 -14.15
N GLU A 105 2.14 -4.93 -13.10
CA GLU A 105 1.39 -5.98 -12.42
C GLU A 105 0.34 -6.59 -13.35
N LYS A 106 -0.39 -5.79 -14.13
CA LYS A 106 -1.37 -6.30 -15.12
C LYS A 106 -0.68 -7.15 -16.18
N LEU A 107 0.47 -6.72 -16.69
CA LEU A 107 1.30 -7.52 -17.59
C LEU A 107 1.74 -8.84 -16.93
N TYR A 108 2.19 -8.78 -15.67
CA TYR A 108 2.60 -9.94 -14.90
C TYR A 108 1.48 -10.97 -14.70
N LEU A 109 0.24 -10.52 -14.47
CA LEU A 109 -0.92 -11.39 -14.33
C LEU A 109 -1.32 -12.00 -15.68
N HIS A 110 -1.16 -11.26 -16.78
CA HIS A 110 -1.43 -11.74 -18.14
C HIS A 110 -0.51 -12.89 -18.58
N ARG A 111 0.61 -13.14 -17.87
CA ARG A 111 1.51 -14.28 -18.15
C ARG A 111 0.81 -15.63 -18.24
N ARG A 112 -0.32 -15.81 -17.54
CA ARG A 112 -1.09 -17.07 -17.56
C ARG A 112 -1.75 -17.34 -18.91
N ASN A 113 -1.97 -16.30 -19.70
CA ASN A 113 -2.64 -16.35 -21.00
C ASN A 113 -1.65 -16.43 -22.17
N LEU A 114 -0.34 -16.30 -21.91
CA LEU A 114 0.71 -16.42 -22.91
C LEU A 114 1.22 -17.87 -22.94
N PRO A 115 0.79 -18.70 -23.91
CA PRO A 115 1.35 -20.05 -24.08
C PRO A 115 2.80 -19.92 -24.56
N GLY A 116 3.75 -20.19 -23.67
CA GLY A 116 5.18 -20.06 -23.97
C GLY A 116 6.06 -20.34 -22.76
N ARG A 117 7.35 -20.59 -23.00
CA ARG A 117 8.33 -20.92 -21.96
C ARG A 117 8.35 -19.81 -20.89
N PRO A 118 8.04 -20.09 -19.61
CA PRO A 118 7.94 -19.06 -18.56
C PRO A 118 9.22 -18.24 -18.38
N LEU A 119 10.37 -18.83 -18.75
CA LEU A 119 11.67 -18.15 -18.78
C LEU A 119 11.72 -16.99 -19.76
N VAL A 120 11.11 -17.12 -20.94
CA VAL A 120 11.09 -16.04 -21.95
C VAL A 120 10.31 -14.84 -21.42
N PHE A 121 9.17 -15.09 -20.76
CA PHE A 121 8.41 -14.02 -20.12
C PHE A 121 9.24 -13.28 -19.06
N HIS A 122 9.86 -14.03 -18.16
CA HIS A 122 10.55 -13.46 -17.00
C HIS A 122 11.93 -12.84 -17.30
N LEU A 123 12.66 -13.34 -18.30
CA LEU A 123 14.01 -12.89 -18.62
C LEU A 123 14.08 -11.92 -19.80
N LEU A 124 13.09 -11.93 -20.70
CA LEU A 124 13.09 -11.11 -21.92
C LEU A 124 11.93 -10.12 -21.96
N LEU A 125 10.68 -10.61 -21.98
CA LEU A 125 9.51 -9.75 -22.18
C LEU A 125 9.27 -8.79 -21.01
N TYR A 126 9.32 -9.29 -19.78
CA TYR A 126 9.06 -8.47 -18.61
C TYR A 126 10.18 -7.43 -18.40
N PRO A 127 11.48 -7.79 -18.44
CA PRO A 127 12.55 -6.81 -18.32
C PRO A 127 12.56 -5.77 -19.44
N SER A 128 12.23 -6.14 -20.69
CA SER A 128 12.20 -5.16 -21.78
C SER A 128 11.12 -4.10 -21.56
N VAL A 129 9.89 -4.51 -21.19
CA VAL A 129 8.82 -3.56 -20.87
C VAL A 129 9.17 -2.71 -19.65
N TYR A 130 9.76 -3.31 -18.62
CA TYR A 130 10.19 -2.60 -17.42
C TYR A 130 11.21 -1.51 -17.74
N VAL A 131 12.26 -1.85 -18.49
CA VAL A 131 13.32 -0.91 -18.88
C VAL A 131 12.72 0.21 -19.74
N SER A 132 11.96 -0.11 -20.78
CA SER A 132 11.32 0.89 -21.65
C SER A 132 10.43 1.85 -20.87
N LEU A 133 9.65 1.34 -19.92
CA LEU A 133 8.78 2.17 -19.08
C LEU A 133 9.61 3.08 -18.17
N HIS A 134 10.66 2.58 -17.51
CA HIS A 134 11.50 3.39 -16.63
C HIS A 134 12.36 4.40 -17.40
N THR A 135 12.83 4.07 -18.60
CA THR A 135 13.47 5.05 -19.50
C THR A 135 12.49 6.16 -19.87
N LEU A 136 11.23 5.84 -20.20
CA LEU A 136 10.20 6.85 -20.47
C LEU A 136 9.93 7.73 -19.25
N VAL A 137 9.85 7.12 -18.05
CA VAL A 137 9.70 7.86 -16.79
C VAL A 137 10.88 8.80 -16.56
N GLY A 138 12.12 8.36 -16.81
CA GLY A 138 13.32 9.21 -16.71
C GLY A 138 13.29 10.41 -17.67
N MET A 139 12.70 10.27 -18.86
CA MET A 139 12.54 11.37 -19.82
C MET A 139 11.50 12.41 -19.36
N VAL A 140 10.43 11.98 -18.69
CA VAL A 140 9.34 12.86 -18.24
C VAL A 140 9.64 13.46 -16.86
N ALA A 141 10.34 12.71 -16.02
CA ALA A 141 10.69 13.07 -14.66
C ALA A 141 12.20 12.84 -14.46
N PRO A 142 13.05 13.77 -14.91
CA PRO A 142 14.49 13.63 -14.81
C PRO A 142 14.87 13.37 -13.36
N GLY A 143 15.60 12.28 -13.17
CA GLY A 143 15.89 11.72 -11.85
C GLY A 143 17.33 11.30 -11.73
N TRP A 144 17.52 10.17 -11.07
CA TRP A 144 18.83 9.56 -10.89
C TRP A 144 19.35 8.99 -12.22
N GLU A 145 20.45 9.54 -12.73
CA GLU A 145 21.12 9.07 -13.94
C GLU A 145 22.52 8.53 -13.60
N PRO A 146 22.80 7.26 -13.92
CA PRO A 146 24.15 6.71 -13.82
C PRO A 146 25.10 7.39 -14.79
N GLY A 147 26.35 7.61 -14.37
CA GLY A 147 27.37 8.21 -15.25
C GLY A 147 27.68 7.40 -16.51
N SER A 148 27.26 6.12 -16.60
CA SER A 148 27.35 5.34 -17.84
C SER A 148 25.99 4.73 -18.24
N PRO A 149 25.61 4.83 -19.51
CA PRO A 149 24.33 4.30 -20.00
C PRO A 149 24.26 2.77 -19.92
N LEU A 150 25.40 2.08 -20.07
CA LEU A 150 25.47 0.62 -19.95
C LEU A 150 25.19 0.15 -18.51
N LEU A 151 25.80 0.80 -17.50
CA LEU A 151 25.50 0.49 -16.10
C LEU A 151 24.03 0.82 -15.77
N ALA A 152 23.48 1.89 -16.34
CA ALA A 152 22.07 2.22 -16.18
C ALA A 152 21.16 1.12 -16.71
N LEU A 153 21.38 0.65 -17.94
CA LEU A 153 20.61 -0.43 -18.54
C LEU A 153 20.73 -1.73 -17.75
N LEU A 154 21.95 -2.09 -17.34
CA LEU A 154 22.20 -3.28 -16.54
C LEU A 154 21.45 -3.22 -15.21
N LEU A 155 21.50 -2.09 -14.51
CA LEU A 155 20.81 -1.94 -13.24
C LEU A 155 19.29 -1.99 -13.41
N HIS A 156 18.72 -1.30 -14.41
CA HIS A 156 17.28 -1.36 -14.69
C HIS A 156 16.84 -2.80 -15.03
N TYR A 157 17.68 -3.56 -15.73
CA TYR A 157 17.44 -4.97 -16.00
C TYR A 157 17.43 -5.81 -14.70
N LEU A 158 18.43 -5.64 -13.83
CA LEU A 158 18.48 -6.31 -12.53
C LEU A 158 17.27 -5.96 -11.66
N LEU A 159 16.86 -4.69 -11.66
CA LEU A 159 15.69 -4.21 -10.94
C LEU A 159 14.40 -4.82 -11.49
N ALA A 160 14.29 -5.02 -12.81
CA ALA A 160 13.17 -5.70 -13.43
C ALA A 160 13.09 -7.19 -13.03
N LEU A 161 14.24 -7.87 -12.92
CA LEU A 161 14.31 -9.24 -12.42
C LEU A 161 13.86 -9.30 -10.96
N TYR A 162 14.38 -8.42 -10.11
CA TYR A 162 13.94 -8.28 -8.72
C TYR A 162 12.41 -8.06 -8.64
N HIS A 163 11.89 -7.15 -9.45
CA HIS A 163 10.49 -6.77 -9.41
C HIS A 163 9.57 -7.94 -9.78
N SER A 164 9.89 -8.69 -10.85
CA SER A 164 9.07 -9.83 -11.29
C SER A 164 9.22 -11.08 -10.44
N GLN A 165 10.45 -11.40 -10.01
CA GLN A 165 10.75 -12.66 -9.32
C GLN A 165 10.49 -12.61 -7.82
N LEU A 166 10.79 -11.47 -7.20
CA LEU A 166 10.73 -11.31 -5.75
C LEU A 166 9.55 -10.44 -5.35
N PHE A 167 9.50 -9.20 -5.81
CA PHE A 167 8.53 -8.23 -5.33
C PHE A 167 7.10 -8.62 -5.68
N LEU A 168 6.71 -8.70 -6.96
CA LEU A 168 5.35 -9.06 -7.36
C LEU A 168 4.93 -10.44 -6.84
N LYS A 169 5.84 -11.42 -6.84
CA LYS A 169 5.58 -12.78 -6.33
C LYS A 169 5.28 -12.79 -4.82
N ARG A 170 5.91 -11.92 -4.04
CA ARG A 170 5.66 -11.78 -2.59
C ARG A 170 4.46 -10.86 -2.32
N PHE A 171 4.36 -9.75 -3.04
CA PHE A 171 3.34 -8.73 -2.88
C PHE A 171 1.93 -9.25 -3.21
N LEU A 172 1.78 -10.02 -4.29
CA LEU A 172 0.49 -10.62 -4.68
C LEU A 172 -0.01 -11.70 -3.71
N ARG A 173 0.77 -12.06 -2.69
CA ARG A 173 0.32 -12.95 -1.59
C ARG A 173 -0.32 -12.19 -0.44
N LEU A 174 -0.22 -10.86 -0.43
CA LEU A 174 -0.94 -10.04 0.53
C LEU A 174 -2.43 -10.10 0.23
N GLN A 175 -3.23 -10.16 1.28
CA GLN A 175 -4.69 -10.16 1.24
C GLN A 175 -5.21 -9.09 2.19
N CYS A 176 -6.38 -8.53 1.90
CA CYS A 176 -7.01 -7.56 2.78
C CYS A 176 -8.37 -8.10 3.20
N GLU A 177 -8.62 -8.17 4.50
CA GLU A 177 -9.94 -8.48 5.01
C GLU A 177 -10.79 -7.21 5.02
N CYS A 178 -11.69 -7.10 4.02
CA CYS A 178 -12.76 -6.12 4.07
C CYS A 178 -13.76 -6.53 5.15
N SER A 179 -13.72 -5.85 6.29
CA SER A 179 -14.67 -6.02 7.38
C SER A 179 -16.08 -5.54 6.95
N GLY A 180 -16.82 -6.41 6.27
CA GLY A 180 -18.27 -6.34 6.18
C GLY A 180 -18.86 -7.02 7.41
N ARG A 181 -19.26 -6.23 8.40
CA ARG A 181 -19.64 -6.56 9.80
C ARG A 181 -18.47 -6.65 10.76
N ALA A 182 -18.28 -5.55 11.50
CA ALA A 182 -17.77 -5.61 12.85
C ALA A 182 -18.58 -6.67 13.62
N SER A 183 -17.97 -7.85 13.83
CA SER A 183 -18.50 -8.80 14.79
C SER A 183 -18.32 -8.17 16.16
N LEU A 184 -19.43 -7.94 16.85
CA LEU A 184 -19.59 -7.31 18.17
C LEU A 184 -18.95 -8.10 19.33
N HIS A 185 -17.85 -8.82 19.10
CA HIS A 185 -17.15 -9.55 20.15
C HIS A 185 -15.69 -9.13 20.31
N PRO A 186 -15.37 -8.32 21.35
CA PRO A 186 -14.01 -7.86 21.65
C PRO A 186 -13.05 -8.96 22.15
N HIS A 187 -13.48 -10.22 22.27
CA HIS A 187 -12.73 -11.25 23.02
C HIS A 187 -12.11 -12.38 22.19
N ARG A 188 -12.29 -12.41 20.86
CA ARG A 188 -11.44 -13.28 20.03
C ARG A 188 -10.27 -12.45 19.54
N LEU A 189 -9.17 -12.49 20.28
CA LEU A 189 -7.86 -12.23 19.68
C LEU A 189 -7.82 -13.05 18.40
N CYS A 190 -7.85 -12.38 17.24
CA CYS A 190 -7.40 -13.01 16.02
C CYS A 190 -6.04 -13.64 16.34
N SER A 191 -5.97 -14.95 16.20
CA SER A 191 -4.79 -15.76 16.52
C SER A 191 -3.52 -15.04 16.04
N PRO A 192 -2.44 -14.95 16.86
CA PRO A 192 -1.19 -14.27 16.48
C PRO A 192 -0.53 -14.76 15.18
N GLN A 193 -1.06 -15.82 14.58
CA GLN A 193 -0.49 -16.52 13.43
C GLN A 193 -1.04 -16.09 12.06
N GLN A 194 -1.94 -15.08 11.99
CA GLN A 194 -2.55 -14.66 10.71
C GLN A 194 -2.16 -13.26 10.23
N GLY A 195 -1.49 -12.44 11.05
CA GLY A 195 -1.07 -11.08 10.68
C GLY A 195 0.16 -11.02 9.76
N LEU A 196 0.44 -9.82 9.22
CA LEU A 196 1.69 -9.56 8.50
C LEU A 196 2.91 -9.84 9.42
N PRO A 197 3.93 -10.61 8.98
CA PRO A 197 5.15 -10.83 9.74
C PRO A 197 5.82 -9.53 10.18
N ASP A 198 6.39 -9.51 11.40
CA ASP A 198 7.00 -8.29 11.97
C ASP A 198 8.10 -7.69 11.08
N SER A 199 8.88 -8.51 10.38
CA SER A 199 9.89 -8.02 9.42
C SER A 199 9.28 -7.30 8.22
N LEU A 200 8.13 -7.76 7.72
CA LEU A 200 7.40 -7.08 6.65
C LEU A 200 6.72 -5.80 7.15
N ARG A 201 6.29 -5.75 8.42
CA ARG A 201 5.79 -4.53 9.06
C ARG A 201 6.90 -3.49 9.20
N PHE A 202 8.07 -3.89 9.68
CA PHE A 202 9.23 -3.00 9.77
C PHE A 202 9.66 -2.47 8.40
N LEU A 203 9.73 -3.34 7.39
CA LEU A 203 10.02 -2.93 6.01
C LEU A 203 8.98 -1.94 5.49
N PHE A 204 7.70 -2.19 5.75
CA PHE A 204 6.62 -1.26 5.41
C PHE A 204 6.83 0.10 6.06
N TYR A 205 7.06 0.13 7.37
CA TYR A 205 7.25 1.38 8.12
C TYR A 205 8.50 2.15 7.69
N GLY A 206 9.60 1.46 7.37
CA GLY A 206 10.81 2.13 6.87
C GLY A 206 10.59 2.76 5.49
N MET A 207 9.94 2.02 4.56
CA MET A 207 9.58 2.57 3.25
C MET A 207 8.56 3.72 3.38
N HIS A 208 7.64 3.61 4.32
CA HIS A 208 6.66 4.64 4.59
C HIS A 208 7.28 5.89 5.20
N GLY A 209 8.28 5.74 6.09
CA GLY A 209 9.04 6.87 6.62
C GLY A 209 9.78 7.65 5.53
N PHE A 210 10.33 6.96 4.52
CA PHE A 210 10.87 7.63 3.33
C PHE A 210 9.80 8.42 2.57
N LEU A 211 8.61 7.83 2.38
CA LEU A 211 7.50 8.53 1.74
C LEU A 211 7.15 9.80 2.51
N ASP A 212 6.99 9.70 3.84
CA ASP A 212 6.61 10.82 4.70
C ASP A 212 7.65 11.94 4.66
N GLU A 213 8.95 11.60 4.75
CA GLU A 213 10.01 12.60 4.72
C GLU A 213 10.16 13.25 3.34
N ILE A 214 10.03 12.49 2.25
CA ILE A 214 10.04 13.05 0.89
C ILE A 214 8.88 14.02 0.69
N PHE A 215 7.68 13.69 1.16
CA PHE A 215 6.54 14.59 1.10
C PHE A 215 6.74 15.82 1.98
N PHE A 216 7.19 15.63 3.22
CA PHE A 216 7.45 16.72 4.15
C PHE A 216 8.49 17.70 3.59
N THR A 217 9.66 17.21 3.19
CA THR A 217 10.74 18.06 2.66
C THR A 217 10.37 18.71 1.33
N SER A 218 9.62 18.02 0.47
CA SER A 218 9.11 18.59 -0.79
C SER A 218 8.13 19.74 -0.56
N ILE A 219 7.13 19.55 0.32
CA ILE A 219 6.17 20.60 0.68
C ILE A 219 6.89 21.74 1.39
N PHE A 220 7.83 21.42 2.28
CA PHE A 220 8.59 22.41 3.02
C PHE A 220 9.44 23.29 2.09
N ASN A 221 10.16 22.68 1.14
CA ASN A 221 10.90 23.40 0.10
C ASN A 221 9.96 24.24 -0.80
N LEU A 222 8.78 23.75 -1.12
CA LEU A 222 7.78 24.50 -1.89
C LEU A 222 7.28 25.73 -1.11
N VAL A 223 6.98 25.59 0.17
CA VAL A 223 6.39 26.68 0.99
C VAL A 223 7.43 27.72 1.38
N GLU A 224 8.60 27.29 1.83
CA GLU A 224 9.63 28.19 2.34
C GLU A 224 10.46 28.82 1.21
N LYS A 225 10.82 28.02 0.19
CA LYS A 225 11.74 28.44 -0.88
C LYS A 225 11.06 28.65 -2.23
N TRP A 226 9.74 28.42 -2.33
CA TRP A 226 8.98 28.49 -3.58
C TRP A 226 9.53 27.58 -4.69
N ASP A 227 10.18 26.48 -4.29
CA ASP A 227 10.76 25.52 -5.23
C ASP A 227 9.67 24.64 -5.86
N ARG A 228 9.40 24.89 -7.14
CA ARG A 228 8.39 24.16 -7.92
C ARG A 228 8.86 22.80 -8.44
N THR A 229 10.12 22.42 -8.22
CA THR A 229 10.62 21.09 -8.61
C THR A 229 10.01 19.97 -7.77
N LEU A 230 9.42 20.30 -6.61
CA LEU A 230 8.85 19.35 -5.65
C LEU A 230 9.86 18.26 -5.24
N LEU A 231 11.15 18.57 -5.29
CA LEU A 231 12.20 17.64 -4.89
C LEU A 231 12.22 17.49 -3.36
N GLY A 232 12.04 16.25 -2.90
CA GLY A 232 12.20 15.86 -1.51
C GLY A 232 13.55 15.20 -1.28
N HIS A 233 14.05 15.34 -0.06
CA HIS A 233 15.30 14.74 0.38
C HIS A 233 15.08 13.92 1.65
N THR A 234 15.84 12.84 1.81
CA THR A 234 15.81 11.98 3.00
C THR A 234 17.17 11.31 3.17
N SER A 235 17.52 10.90 4.38
CA SER A 235 18.72 10.12 4.67
C SER A 235 18.39 8.62 4.71
N LEU A 236 19.31 7.74 4.32
CA LEU A 236 19.13 6.29 4.56
C LEU A 236 18.89 5.94 6.03
N TRP A 237 19.43 6.74 6.95
CA TRP A 237 19.20 6.57 8.39
C TRP A 237 17.73 6.78 8.78
N SER A 238 16.99 7.58 8.01
CA SER A 238 15.55 7.81 8.21
C SER A 238 14.73 6.52 8.05
N PHE A 239 15.15 5.59 7.20
CA PHE A 239 14.50 4.28 7.09
C PHE A 239 14.50 3.54 8.44
N LEU A 240 15.66 3.53 9.10
CA LEU A 240 15.83 2.84 10.37
C LEU A 240 15.14 3.63 11.49
N MET A 241 15.29 4.95 11.51
CA MET A 241 14.70 5.81 12.52
C MET A 241 13.17 5.75 12.50
N TYR A 242 12.54 6.07 11.37
CA TYR A 242 11.08 6.06 11.24
C TYR A 242 10.53 4.63 11.24
N GLY A 243 11.21 3.69 10.59
CA GLY A 243 10.82 2.28 10.59
C GLY A 243 10.75 1.69 12.00
N SER A 244 11.76 1.97 12.84
CA SER A 244 11.78 1.53 14.23
C SER A 244 10.78 2.30 15.10
N CYS A 245 10.66 3.63 14.91
CA CYS A 245 9.70 4.45 15.64
C CYS A 245 8.27 3.94 15.43
N SER A 246 7.82 3.86 14.17
CA SER A 246 6.46 3.42 13.84
C SER A 246 6.21 1.97 14.23
N PHE A 247 7.22 1.10 14.15
CA PHE A 247 7.10 -0.28 14.62
C PHE A 247 6.85 -0.35 16.15
N VAL A 248 7.57 0.44 16.94
CA VAL A 248 7.36 0.48 18.40
C VAL A 248 6.03 1.16 18.75
N VAL A 249 5.68 2.26 18.07
CA VAL A 249 4.40 2.95 18.25
C VAL A 249 3.22 2.04 17.93
N GLU A 250 3.35 1.15 16.93
CA GLU A 250 2.32 0.14 16.65
C GLU A 250 2.15 -0.86 17.81
N LYS A 251 3.24 -1.34 18.42
CA LYS A 251 3.14 -2.22 19.60
C LYS A 251 2.52 -1.48 20.79
N LEU A 252 2.86 -0.20 20.95
CA LEU A 252 2.25 0.68 21.94
C LEU A 252 0.75 0.87 21.65
N TYR A 253 0.36 1.04 20.38
CA TYR A 253 -1.02 1.09 19.95
C TYR A 253 -1.77 -0.17 20.39
N PHE A 254 -1.22 -1.38 20.15
CA PHE A 254 -1.86 -2.61 20.60
C PHE A 254 -2.00 -2.70 22.10
N HIS A 255 -0.98 -2.26 22.84
CA HIS A 255 -1.02 -2.27 24.29
C HIS A 255 -2.08 -1.29 24.82
N LEU A 256 -2.02 -0.01 24.43
CA LEU A 256 -2.91 1.03 24.94
C LEU A 256 -4.37 0.82 24.48
N HIS A 257 -4.58 0.44 23.22
CA HIS A 257 -5.92 0.26 22.66
C HIS A 257 -6.59 -1.01 23.16
N TYR A 258 -5.96 -2.18 23.04
CA TYR A 258 -6.61 -3.46 23.35
C TYR A 258 -6.49 -3.87 24.82
N ARG A 259 -5.38 -3.53 25.49
CA ARG A 259 -5.20 -3.92 26.91
C ARG A 259 -5.86 -2.91 27.85
N TRP A 260 -5.69 -1.62 27.58
CA TRP A 260 -6.16 -0.56 28.48
C TRP A 260 -7.44 0.13 28.01
N GLY A 261 -7.90 -0.12 26.78
CA GLY A 261 -9.14 0.46 26.26
C GLY A 261 -9.06 1.97 26.05
N TRP A 262 -7.86 2.54 25.93
CA TRP A 262 -7.70 3.98 25.76
C TRP A 262 -8.26 4.41 24.41
N ASP A 263 -8.97 5.54 24.39
CA ASP A 263 -9.38 6.24 23.18
C ASP A 263 -8.21 6.97 22.52
N THR A 264 -8.37 7.36 21.24
CA THR A 264 -7.30 7.92 20.41
C THR A 264 -6.65 9.15 21.05
N TRP A 265 -7.44 10.05 21.64
CA TRP A 265 -6.95 11.28 22.25
C TRP A 265 -6.04 11.06 23.47
N ARG A 266 -6.24 9.96 24.22
CA ARG A 266 -5.34 9.59 25.32
C ARG A 266 -4.02 8.99 24.82
N ARG A 267 -4.04 8.33 23.66
CA ARG A 267 -2.83 7.71 23.07
C ARG A 267 -1.90 8.73 22.42
N LEU A 268 -2.48 9.74 21.74
CA LEU A 268 -1.73 10.76 20.99
C LEU A 268 -0.61 11.44 21.80
N PRO A 269 -0.84 11.95 23.03
CA PRO A 269 0.22 12.56 23.84
C PRO A 269 1.38 11.61 24.14
N VAL A 270 1.08 10.32 24.35
CA VAL A 270 2.12 9.30 24.59
C VAL A 270 2.95 9.08 23.33
N TYR A 271 2.31 9.02 22.16
CA TYR A 271 3.01 8.89 20.88
C TYR A 271 3.92 10.10 20.64
N ILE A 272 3.43 11.32 20.87
CA ILE A 272 4.21 12.55 20.67
C ILE A 272 5.42 12.60 21.60
N LEU A 273 5.24 12.28 22.89
CA LEU A 273 6.35 12.23 23.84
C LEU A 273 7.40 11.18 23.41
N PHE A 274 6.92 10.01 22.95
CA PHE A 274 7.80 8.97 22.43
C PHE A 274 8.55 9.43 21.17
N ILE A 275 7.86 10.04 20.19
CA ILE A 275 8.45 10.56 18.96
C ILE A 275 9.56 11.56 19.27
N TYR A 276 9.30 12.55 20.13
CA TYR A 276 10.32 13.53 20.49
C TYR A 276 11.52 12.91 21.20
N THR A 277 11.29 11.93 22.07
CA THR A 277 12.37 11.18 22.72
C THR A 277 13.17 10.39 21.68
N TRP A 278 12.49 9.75 20.73
CA TRP A 278 13.09 8.95 19.67
C TRP A 278 13.93 9.82 18.72
N GLU A 279 13.38 10.94 18.26
CA GLU A 279 14.05 11.93 17.42
C GLU A 279 15.31 12.47 18.11
N LEU A 280 15.22 12.81 19.40
CA LEU A 280 16.37 13.27 20.18
C LEU A 280 17.46 12.19 20.29
N THR A 281 17.09 10.95 20.63
CA THR A 281 18.06 9.85 20.79
C THR A 281 18.78 9.50 19.48
N TRP A 282 18.04 9.40 18.37
CA TRP A 282 18.63 9.21 17.04
C TRP A 282 19.46 10.40 16.60
N GLY A 283 18.98 11.62 16.85
CA GLY A 283 19.71 12.85 16.55
C GLY A 283 21.06 12.90 17.26
N LEU A 284 21.11 12.56 18.55
CA LEU A 284 22.35 12.49 19.32
C LEU A 284 23.29 11.40 18.78
N GLY A 285 22.78 10.21 18.51
CA GLY A 285 23.55 9.10 17.95
C GLY A 285 24.14 9.43 16.57
N LEU A 286 23.32 9.94 15.65
CA LEU A 286 23.76 10.30 14.31
C LEU A 286 24.70 11.50 14.33
N ARG A 287 24.49 12.48 15.23
CA ARG A 287 25.40 13.61 15.38
C ARG A 287 26.79 13.18 15.83
N HIS A 288 26.89 12.17 16.70
CA HIS A 288 28.17 11.60 17.12
C HIS A 288 28.99 11.06 15.94
N TYR A 289 28.33 10.49 14.93
CA TYR A 289 28.98 9.96 13.71
C TYR A 289 29.01 10.96 12.54
N GLY A 290 28.62 12.21 12.74
CA GLY A 290 28.50 13.21 11.66
C GLY A 290 27.43 12.88 10.60
N ALA A 291 26.55 11.92 10.89
CA ALA A 291 25.52 11.40 9.99
C ALA A 291 24.16 12.10 10.13
N CYS A 292 24.01 13.02 11.10
CA CYS A 292 22.76 13.76 11.32
C CYS A 292 22.45 14.65 10.11
N SER A 293 21.31 14.40 9.47
CA SER A 293 20.89 15.11 8.26
C SER A 293 20.12 16.40 8.52
N TRP A 294 19.66 16.64 9.75
CA TRP A 294 18.88 17.82 10.12
C TRP A 294 19.53 18.65 11.24
N ASP A 295 19.19 19.94 11.27
CA ASP A 295 19.56 20.89 12.32
C ASP A 295 18.49 21.98 12.44
N TYR A 296 17.78 21.99 13.58
CA TYR A 296 16.71 22.93 13.91
C TYR A 296 17.17 24.11 14.76
N SER A 297 18.48 24.36 14.90
CA SER A 297 19.01 25.45 15.74
C SER A 297 18.48 26.83 15.37
N HIS A 298 18.04 27.00 14.13
CA HIS A 298 17.46 28.24 13.59
C HIS A 298 15.98 28.46 13.99
N TYR A 299 15.27 27.43 14.45
CA TYR A 299 13.89 27.56 14.91
C TYR A 299 13.83 27.93 16.39
N PRO A 300 12.82 28.72 16.82
CA PRO A 300 12.56 28.92 18.23
C PRO A 300 12.12 27.61 18.90
N LEU A 301 12.24 27.55 20.23
CA LEU A 301 11.86 26.39 21.04
C LEU A 301 12.56 25.08 20.59
N ASN A 302 13.75 25.21 20.00
CA ASN A 302 14.59 24.06 19.69
C ASN A 302 15.31 23.57 20.94
N PHE A 303 15.54 22.26 21.01
CA PHE A 303 16.36 21.63 22.01
C PHE A 303 17.58 21.00 21.32
N MET A 304 18.76 21.54 21.63
CA MET A 304 20.06 21.14 21.04
C MET A 304 20.10 21.19 19.50
N GLY A 305 19.19 21.91 18.86
CA GLY A 305 19.00 21.87 17.40
C GLY A 305 18.56 20.50 16.85
N LEU A 306 18.18 19.54 17.70
CA LEU A 306 17.78 18.20 17.29
C LEU A 306 16.27 18.02 17.24
N VAL A 307 15.56 18.74 18.10
CA VAL A 307 14.11 18.68 18.23
C VAL A 307 13.57 20.10 18.29
N THR A 308 12.39 20.37 17.71
CA THR A 308 11.69 21.65 17.88
C THR A 308 10.23 21.46 18.28
N LEU A 309 9.78 22.23 19.28
CA LEU A 309 8.37 22.25 19.68
C LEU A 309 7.47 22.91 18.63
N MET A 310 8.03 23.64 17.67
CA MET A 310 7.29 24.22 16.56
C MET A 310 6.64 23.15 15.67
N TYR A 311 7.19 21.93 15.66
CA TYR A 311 6.65 20.81 14.88
C TYR A 311 5.53 20.05 15.59
N LEU A 312 5.16 20.45 16.82
CA LEU A 312 4.08 19.81 17.58
C LEU A 312 2.76 19.66 16.80
N PRO A 313 2.27 20.66 16.03
CA PRO A 313 1.07 20.49 15.22
C PRO A 313 1.22 19.39 14.16
N GLY A 314 2.40 19.29 13.54
CA GLY A 314 2.73 18.23 12.60
C GLY A 314 2.75 16.86 13.27
N TRP A 315 3.35 16.76 14.46
CA TRP A 315 3.39 15.50 15.22
C TRP A 315 2.02 15.04 15.70
N ILE A 316 1.10 15.96 16.03
CA ILE A 316 -0.29 15.60 16.35
C ILE A 316 -0.95 14.96 15.13
N LEU A 317 -0.83 15.58 13.96
CA LEU A 317 -1.40 15.06 12.71
C LEU A 317 -0.79 13.70 12.35
N LEU A 318 0.55 13.58 12.44
CA LEU A 318 1.26 12.34 12.13
C LEU A 318 0.93 11.22 13.14
N SER A 319 0.79 11.54 14.42
CA SER A 319 0.39 10.57 15.46
C SER A 319 -1.03 10.04 15.21
N TYR A 320 -1.96 10.92 14.83
CA TYR A 320 -3.30 10.51 14.43
C TYR A 320 -3.27 9.63 13.17
N TYR A 321 -2.49 10.04 12.17
CA TYR A 321 -2.31 9.29 10.93
C TYR A 321 -1.72 7.89 11.19
N GLN A 322 -0.68 7.79 12.02
CA GLN A 322 -0.06 6.51 12.44
C GLN A 322 -1.08 5.60 13.16
N ASP A 323 -1.98 6.16 13.95
CA ASP A 323 -3.05 5.41 14.62
C ASP A 323 -4.06 4.82 13.62
N VAL A 324 -4.48 5.63 12.63
CA VAL A 324 -5.34 5.17 11.51
C VAL A 324 -4.62 4.11 10.67
N LEU A 325 -3.33 4.33 10.38
CA LEU A 325 -2.52 3.42 9.60
C LEU A 325 -2.35 2.06 10.28
N SER A 326 -2.10 2.05 11.59
CA SER A 326 -2.00 0.83 12.40
C SER A 326 -3.30 0.01 12.33
N ASN A 327 -4.46 0.69 12.37
CA ASN A 327 -5.77 0.06 12.17
C ASN A 327 -5.95 -0.54 10.77
N VAL A 328 -5.44 0.11 9.72
CA VAL A 328 -5.53 -0.39 8.34
C VAL A 328 -4.60 -1.60 8.15
N LEU A 329 -3.36 -1.53 8.63
CA LEU A 329 -2.37 -2.60 8.54
C LEU A 329 -2.82 -3.88 9.23
N LEU A 330 -3.61 -3.79 10.31
CA LEU A 330 -4.22 -4.94 10.97
C LEU A 330 -5.10 -5.78 10.04
N ARG A 331 -5.70 -5.16 9.02
CA ARG A 331 -6.57 -5.84 8.04
C ARG A 331 -5.79 -6.53 6.93
N VAL A 332 -4.46 -6.38 6.91
CA VAL A 332 -3.58 -6.93 5.88
C VAL A 332 -2.94 -8.22 6.37
N HIS A 333 -3.15 -9.29 5.61
CA HIS A 333 -2.72 -10.63 5.95
C HIS A 333 -1.80 -11.20 4.86
N TYR A 334 -0.90 -12.09 5.26
CA TYR A 334 -0.03 -12.79 4.33
C TYR A 334 -0.56 -14.20 4.05
N ALA A 335 -0.92 -14.50 2.79
CA ALA A 335 -1.41 -15.82 2.42
C ALA A 335 -0.33 -16.89 2.62
N LYS A 336 -0.56 -17.84 3.53
CA LYS A 336 0.31 -19.00 3.72
C LYS A 336 0.21 -19.90 2.49
N SER A 337 1.36 -20.34 1.98
CA SER A 337 1.40 -21.31 0.88
C SER A 337 0.73 -22.61 1.34
N LYS A 338 -0.23 -23.12 0.56
CA LYS A 338 -0.83 -24.45 0.77
C LYS A 338 0.21 -25.54 0.47
N ASN A 339 1.21 -25.69 1.33
CA ASN A 339 2.14 -26.82 1.32
C ASN A 339 2.24 -27.39 2.74
N SER A 340 1.21 -28.11 3.14
CA SER A 340 1.35 -29.35 3.90
C SER A 340 0.09 -30.18 3.67
N LYS A 341 0.25 -31.36 3.06
CA LYS A 341 -0.71 -32.44 3.23
C LYS A 341 -0.81 -32.68 4.74
N THR A 342 -1.80 -32.10 5.39
CA THR A 342 -2.23 -32.60 6.69
C THR A 342 -2.96 -33.90 6.37
N ILE A 343 -2.22 -34.98 6.55
CA ILE A 343 -2.72 -36.33 6.75
C ILE A 343 -3.79 -36.21 7.85
N CYS A 344 -5.06 -36.09 7.46
CA CYS A 344 -6.13 -36.53 8.33
C CYS A 344 -6.00 -38.05 8.35
N THR A 345 -5.32 -38.55 9.37
CA THR A 345 -5.36 -39.95 9.75
C THR A 345 -6.81 -40.37 9.80
N ASN A 346 -7.14 -41.30 8.91
CA ASN A 346 -8.38 -42.03 8.85
C ASN A 346 -8.62 -42.62 10.25
N GLY A 347 -9.60 -42.09 10.99
CA GLY A 347 -10.06 -42.65 12.25
C GLY A 347 -10.80 -43.95 11.97
N LYS A 348 -10.04 -45.02 11.71
CA LYS A 348 -10.55 -46.38 11.64
C LYS A 348 -10.35 -47.03 13.02
N ASN A 349 -11.45 -47.58 13.54
CA ASN A 349 -11.56 -48.57 14.62
C ASN A 349 -11.49 -48.09 16.07
N ARG A 350 -12.67 -48.02 16.71
CA ARG A 350 -12.93 -48.70 17.98
C ARG A 350 -14.36 -49.28 17.98
N THR A 351 -14.44 -50.54 17.56
CA THR A 351 -15.48 -51.48 18.00
C THR A 351 -14.74 -52.71 18.51
N SER A 352 -14.68 -52.83 19.83
CA SER A 352 -14.59 -54.08 20.59
C SER A 352 -15.04 -53.76 22.00
#